data_AF-A0A5C7L048-F1
#
_entry.id   AF-A0A5C7L048-F1
#
_cell.length_a   1.000
_cell.length_b   1.000
_cell.length_c   1.000
_cell.angle_alpha   90.00
_cell.angle_beta   90.00
_cell.angle_gamma   90.00
#
_symmetry.space_group_name_H-M   'P 1'
#
loop_
_entity.id
_entity.type
_entity.pdbx_description
1 polymer ?
#
loop_
_entity_poly.entity_id
_entity_poly.type
_entity_poly.pdbx_seq_one_letter_code
_entity_poly.pdbx_strand_id
1 'polypeptide(L)'
;MLTPASQRLRRPPLLPFLMFAGGLGACLYFGQQWYQLPTYSENDIKASVELNLKLDLERRPAGQAAPDEVELARMRASLQQEIAGQVANERREVVQRFGLGLVAAILGTGQLLMAWWTRRRRV
;
A
#
# COMPACT_ATOMS: atom_id res chain seq x y z
N MET A 1 -17.46 -33.73 -50.21
CA MET A 1 -16.17 -33.58 -49.48
C MET A 1 -16.34 -32.47 -48.44
N LEU A 2 -15.80 -32.71 -47.25
CA LEU A 2 -16.22 -32.14 -45.96
C LEU A 2 -15.88 -30.64 -45.75
N THR A 3 -16.88 -29.91 -45.23
CA THR A 3 -16.88 -28.71 -44.36
C THR A 3 -15.70 -27.72 -44.35
N PRO A 4 -15.95 -26.42 -44.58
CA PRO A 4 -15.03 -25.36 -44.20
C PRO A 4 -15.20 -25.00 -42.71
N ALA A 5 -14.25 -24.23 -42.18
CA ALA A 5 -14.29 -23.55 -40.88
C ALA A 5 -13.91 -24.39 -39.64
N SER A 6 -12.61 -24.70 -39.52
CA SER A 6 -11.99 -24.66 -38.20
C SER A 6 -11.98 -23.20 -37.73
N GLN A 7 -13.03 -22.84 -37.01
CA GLN A 7 -13.14 -21.60 -36.27
C GLN A 7 -11.86 -21.46 -35.43
N ARG A 8 -10.99 -20.50 -35.79
CA ARG A 8 -9.96 -20.03 -34.89
C ARG A 8 -10.70 -19.46 -33.68
N LEU A 9 -10.84 -20.24 -32.62
CA LEU A 9 -11.30 -19.72 -31.33
C LEU A 9 -10.41 -18.54 -30.99
N ARG A 10 -10.94 -17.32 -31.17
CA ARG A 10 -10.29 -16.09 -30.74
C ARG A 10 -10.21 -16.17 -29.23
N ARG A 11 -9.07 -16.63 -28.71
CA ARG A 11 -8.81 -16.64 -27.28
C ARG A 11 -9.13 -15.24 -26.73
N PRO A 12 -9.95 -15.12 -25.68
CA PRO A 12 -10.19 -13.85 -25.04
C PRO A 12 -8.84 -13.26 -24.60
N PRO A 13 -8.68 -11.93 -24.61
CA PRO A 13 -7.40 -11.34 -24.29
C PRO A 13 -7.18 -11.50 -22.78
N LEU A 14 -6.43 -12.55 -22.42
CA LEU A 14 -6.12 -12.95 -21.05
C LEU A 14 -5.38 -11.85 -20.30
N LEU A 15 -4.44 -11.17 -20.96
CA LEU A 15 -3.62 -10.14 -20.34
C LEU A 15 -4.45 -8.93 -19.85
N PRO A 16 -5.30 -8.27 -20.65
CA PRO A 16 -6.18 -7.20 -20.16
C PRO A 16 -7.07 -7.63 -19.01
N PHE A 17 -7.59 -8.85 -19.06
CA PHE A 17 -8.44 -9.39 -18.00
C PHE A 17 -7.66 -9.58 -16.69
N LEU A 18 -6.44 -10.12 -16.76
CA LEU A 18 -5.57 -10.28 -15.60
C LEU A 18 -5.13 -8.93 -15.04
N MET A 19 -4.80 -7.95 -15.89
CA MET A 19 -4.49 -6.59 -15.45
C MET A 19 -5.68 -5.92 -14.77
N PHE A 20 -6.89 -6.09 -15.33
CA PHE A 20 -8.11 -5.57 -14.73
C PHE A 20 -8.42 -6.24 -13.39
N ALA A 21 -8.47 -7.58 -13.34
CA ALA A 21 -8.79 -8.33 -12.13
C ALA A 21 -7.73 -8.12 -11.03
N GLY A 22 -6.45 -8.13 -11.41
CA GLY A 22 -5.33 -7.87 -10.50
C GLY A 22 -5.33 -6.43 -10.00
N GLY A 23 -5.55 -5.46 -10.89
CA GLY A 23 -5.65 -4.04 -10.51
C GLY A 23 -6.83 -3.78 -9.58
N LEU A 24 -8.00 -4.36 -9.88
CA LEU A 24 -9.21 -4.21 -9.06
C LEU A 24 -9.05 -4.89 -7.70
N GLY A 25 -8.43 -6.08 -7.65
CA GLY A 25 -8.07 -6.75 -6.41
C GLY A 25 -7.10 -5.92 -5.55
N ALA A 26 -6.06 -5.35 -6.17
CA ALA A 26 -5.13 -4.45 -5.48
C ALA A 26 -5.83 -3.19 -4.96
N CYS A 27 -6.72 -2.58 -5.75
CA CYS A 27 -7.52 -1.43 -5.30
C CYS A 27 -8.41 -1.76 -4.11
N LEU A 28 -9.12 -2.90 -4.13
CA LEU A 28 -9.96 -3.31 -3.01
C LEU A 28 -9.12 -3.57 -1.75
N TYR A 29 -8.02 -4.30 -1.89
CA TYR A 29 -7.14 -4.65 -0.79
C TYR A 29 -6.46 -3.42 -0.17
N PHE A 30 -5.75 -2.62 -0.98
CA PHE A 30 -5.06 -1.44 -0.48
C PHE A 30 -6.02 -0.29 -0.14
N GLY A 31 -7.19 -0.24 -0.76
CA GLY A 31 -8.26 0.68 -0.38
C GLY A 31 -8.81 0.35 1.01
N GLN A 32 -9.00 -0.94 1.32
CA GLN A 32 -9.36 -1.38 2.66
C GLN A 32 -8.25 -1.05 3.68
N GLN A 33 -6.97 -1.32 3.35
CA GLN A 33 -5.86 -0.94 4.24
C GLN A 33 -5.81 0.57 4.47
N TRP A 34 -6.05 1.36 3.43
CA TRP A 34 -6.11 2.82 3.56
C TRP A 34 -7.25 3.28 4.45
N TYR A 35 -8.42 2.65 4.34
CA TYR A 35 -9.56 2.96 5.23
C TYR A 35 -9.28 2.57 6.69
N GLN A 36 -8.53 1.49 6.91
CA GLN A 36 -8.18 1.00 8.24
C GLN A 36 -6.97 1.71 8.88
N LEU A 37 -6.22 2.50 8.11
CA LEU A 37 -5.03 3.20 8.61
C LEU A 37 -5.41 4.12 9.78
N PRO A 38 -4.87 3.89 10.99
CA PRO A 38 -5.22 4.68 12.16
C PRO A 38 -4.81 6.14 11.96
N THR A 39 -5.66 7.05 12.44
CA THR A 39 -5.34 8.47 12.47
C THR A 39 -4.67 8.75 13.80
N TYR A 40 -3.34 8.61 13.84
CA TYR A 40 -2.58 8.92 15.05
C TYR A 40 -2.70 10.40 15.36
N SER A 41 -3.23 10.73 16.54
CA SER A 41 -3.18 12.09 17.06
C SER A 41 -1.76 12.40 17.57
N GLU A 42 -1.41 13.68 17.68
CA GLU A 42 -0.13 14.07 18.30
C GLU A 42 0.02 13.52 19.72
N ASN A 43 -1.09 13.32 20.43
CA ASN A 43 -1.08 12.76 21.78
C ASN A 43 -0.73 11.27 21.77
N ASP A 44 -1.15 10.51 20.76
CA ASP A 44 -0.80 9.09 20.62
C ASP A 44 0.69 8.92 20.32
N ILE A 45 1.25 9.81 19.50
CA ILE A 45 2.69 9.83 19.22
C ILE A 45 3.46 10.14 20.50
N LYS A 46 3.05 11.15 21.28
CA LYS A 46 3.70 11.47 22.56
C LYS A 46 3.64 10.32 23.56
N ALA A 47 2.49 9.67 23.71
CA ALA A 47 2.34 8.51 24.58
C ALA A 47 3.26 7.36 24.14
N SER A 48 3.39 7.14 22.83
CA SER A 48 4.27 6.10 22.27
C SER A 48 5.76 6.42 22.48
N VAL A 49 6.14 7.70 22.35
CA VAL A 49 7.50 8.17 22.67
C VAL A 49 7.84 7.95 24.13
N GLU A 50 6.94 8.29 25.04
CA GLU A 50 7.17 8.10 26.48
C GLU A 50 7.26 6.62 26.87
N LEU A 51 6.42 5.77 26.27
CA LEU A 51 6.47 4.33 26.48
C LEU A 51 7.80 3.74 25.99
N ASN A 52 8.22 4.06 24.77
CA ASN A 52 9.48 3.58 24.21
C ASN A 52 10.69 4.11 24.99
N LEU A 53 10.66 5.36 25.43
CA LEU A 53 11.73 5.92 26.26
C LEU A 53 11.88 5.14 27.58
N LYS A 54 10.78 4.79 28.24
CA LYS A 54 10.83 3.97 29.47
C LYS A 54 11.44 2.60 29.18
N LEU A 55 11.02 1.97 28.08
CA LEU A 55 11.54 0.67 27.66
C LEU A 55 13.05 0.72 27.37
N ASP A 56 13.52 1.78 26.72
CA ASP A 56 14.95 1.98 26.42
C ASP A 56 15.76 2.24 27.69
N LEU A 57 15.20 2.95 28.66
CA LEU A 57 15.83 3.17 29.97
C LEU A 57 15.95 1.86 30.76
N GLU A 58 14.93 1.00 30.73
CA GLU A 58 14.94 -0.32 31.38
C GLU A 58 15.93 -1.29 30.73
N ARG A 59 16.19 -1.15 29.42
CA ARG A 59 17.15 -1.97 28.67
C ARG A 59 18.60 -1.56 28.88
N ARG A 60 18.88 -0.43 29.55
CA ARG A 60 20.26 0.00 29.79
C ARG A 60 21.00 -0.98 30.71
N PRO A 61 22.26 -1.33 30.43
CA PRO A 61 23.05 -2.23 31.25
C PRO A 61 23.25 -1.68 32.66
N ALA A 62 23.18 -2.57 33.66
CA ALA A 62 23.42 -2.21 35.05
C ALA A 62 24.83 -1.61 35.22
N GLY A 63 24.90 -0.37 35.71
CA GLY A 63 26.16 0.37 35.90
C GLY A 63 26.33 1.60 35.00
N GLN A 64 25.43 1.83 34.05
CA GLN A 64 25.39 3.09 33.30
C GLN A 64 24.74 4.21 34.12
N ALA A 65 25.32 5.41 34.07
CA ALA A 65 24.72 6.58 34.71
C ALA A 65 23.34 6.87 34.11
N ALA A 66 22.41 7.32 34.95
CA ALA A 66 21.11 7.78 34.49
C ALA A 66 21.31 8.96 33.52
N PRO A 67 20.62 8.97 32.37
CA PRO A 67 20.75 10.06 31.40
C PRO A 67 20.28 11.37 32.02
N ASP A 68 20.95 12.46 31.66
CA ASP A 68 20.56 13.80 32.09
C ASP A 68 19.30 14.30 31.36
N GLU A 69 18.74 15.41 31.79
CA GLU A 69 17.52 15.95 31.16
C GLU A 69 17.72 16.35 29.69
N VAL A 70 18.93 16.74 29.30
CA VAL A 70 19.25 17.16 27.93
C VAL A 70 19.32 15.93 27.01
N GLU A 71 19.91 14.84 27.48
CA GLU A 71 19.98 13.56 26.81
C GLU A 71 18.59 12.94 26.68
N LEU A 72 17.78 12.97 27.74
CA LEU A 72 16.37 12.54 27.70
C LEU A 72 15.55 13.35 26.70
N ALA A 73 15.72 14.67 26.64
CA ALA A 73 15.04 15.51 25.66
C ALA A 73 15.45 15.16 24.21
N ARG A 74 16.73 14.88 23.97
CA ARG A 74 17.23 14.43 22.66
C ARG A 74 16.67 13.05 22.29
N MET A 75 16.64 12.11 23.23
CA MET A 75 16.07 10.78 23.01
C MET A 75 14.58 10.86 22.64
N ARG A 76 13.80 11.69 23.35
CA ARG A 76 12.38 11.95 23.01
C ARG A 76 12.22 12.53 21.61
N ALA A 77 13.01 13.54 21.25
CA ALA A 77 12.92 14.17 19.94
C ALA A 77 13.27 13.18 18.80
N SER A 78 14.29 12.35 19.01
CA SER A 78 14.67 11.29 18.06
C SER A 78 13.54 10.28 17.88
N LEU A 79 13.01 9.74 18.97
CA LEU A 79 11.90 8.78 18.94
C LEU A 79 10.65 9.36 18.28
N GLN A 80 10.36 10.64 18.54
CA GLN A 80 9.22 11.32 17.93
C GLN A 80 9.37 11.42 16.41
N GLN A 81 10.56 11.78 15.92
CA GLN A 81 10.83 11.84 14.49
C GLN A 81 10.80 10.46 13.83
N GLU A 82 11.32 9.45 14.52
CA GLU A 82 11.31 8.07 14.03
C GLU A 82 9.88 7.54 13.88
N ILE A 83 9.06 7.64 14.92
CA ILE A 83 7.67 7.18 14.91
C ILE A 83 6.86 7.94 13.84
N ALA A 84 7.00 9.27 13.79
CA ALA A 84 6.31 10.07 12.78
C ALA A 84 6.74 9.68 11.35
N GLY A 85 8.04 9.41 11.16
CA GLY A 85 8.58 8.96 9.88
C GLY A 85 8.06 7.59 9.46
N GLN A 86 8.00 6.63 10.38
CA GLN A 86 7.46 5.28 10.14
C GLN A 86 5.99 5.34 9.72
N VAL A 87 5.16 6.08 10.46
CA VAL A 87 3.74 6.28 10.15
C VAL A 87 3.55 6.94 8.77
N ALA A 88 4.35 7.96 8.47
CA ALA A 88 4.29 8.63 7.18
C ALA A 88 4.68 7.69 6.02
N ASN A 89 5.70 6.86 6.22
CA ASN A 89 6.15 5.90 5.21
C ASN A 89 5.11 4.81 4.96
N GLU A 90 4.50 4.24 6.00
CA GLU A 90 3.44 3.24 5.88
C GLU A 90 2.25 3.78 5.06
N ARG A 91 1.82 5.01 5.36
CA ARG A 91 0.77 5.68 4.58
C ARG A 91 1.17 5.86 3.11
N ARG A 92 2.39 6.30 2.84
CA ARG A 92 2.88 6.47 1.46
C ARG A 92 2.90 5.15 0.69
N GLU A 93 3.35 4.08 1.32
CA GLU A 93 3.43 2.75 0.71
C GLU A 93 2.05 2.23 0.31
N VAL A 94 1.06 2.34 1.20
CA VAL A 94 -0.33 1.95 0.92
C VAL A 94 -0.90 2.77 -0.24
N VAL A 95 -0.73 4.10 -0.22
CA VAL A 95 -1.22 4.99 -1.28
C VAL A 95 -0.55 4.71 -2.63
N GLN A 96 0.77 4.47 -2.64
CA GLN A 96 1.50 4.14 -3.87
C GLN A 96 1.02 2.82 -4.47
N ARG A 97 0.87 1.79 -3.65
CA ARG A 97 0.39 0.47 -4.10
C ARG A 97 -1.07 0.52 -4.57
N PHE A 98 -1.91 1.28 -3.89
CA PHE A 98 -3.27 1.56 -4.35
C PHE A 98 -3.25 2.25 -5.72
N GLY A 99 -2.41 3.27 -5.91
CA GLY A 99 -2.24 3.97 -7.18
C GLY A 99 -1.79 3.07 -8.32
N LEU A 100 -0.83 2.17 -8.07
CA LEU A 100 -0.39 1.17 -9.06
C LEU A 100 -1.53 0.21 -9.44
N GLY A 101 -2.30 -0.27 -8.47
CA GLY A 101 -3.49 -1.09 -8.70
C GLY A 101 -4.53 -0.36 -9.56
N LEU A 102 -4.74 0.93 -9.28
CA LEU A 102 -5.71 1.75 -10.01
C LEU A 102 -5.30 1.95 -11.46
N VAL A 103 -4.02 2.23 -11.72
CA VAL A 103 -3.49 2.34 -13.08
C VAL A 103 -3.66 1.02 -13.84
N ALA A 104 -3.33 -0.12 -13.22
CA ALA A 104 -3.53 -1.43 -13.85
C ALA A 104 -5.00 -1.71 -14.16
N ALA A 105 -5.92 -1.36 -13.25
CA ALA A 105 -7.35 -1.51 -13.47
C ALA A 105 -7.86 -0.63 -14.63
N ILE A 106 -7.42 0.64 -14.71
CA ILE A 106 -7.79 1.57 -15.78
C ILE A 106 -7.29 1.05 -17.14
N LEU A 107 -6.02 0.64 -17.22
CA LEU A 107 -5.43 0.12 -18.47
C LEU A 107 -6.12 -1.18 -18.92
N GLY A 108 -6.36 -2.12 -17.99
CA GLY A 108 -7.09 -3.35 -18.27
C GLY A 108 -8.51 -3.07 -18.77
N THR A 109 -9.22 -2.14 -18.13
CA THR A 109 -10.56 -1.70 -18.55
C THR A 109 -10.54 -1.11 -19.95
N GLY A 110 -9.61 -0.19 -20.23
CA GLY A 110 -9.49 0.45 -21.54
C GLY A 110 -9.23 -0.55 -22.67
N GLN A 111 -8.35 -1.52 -22.43
CA GLN A 111 -8.05 -2.58 -23.40
C GLN A 111 -9.26 -3.53 -23.62
N LEU A 112 -9.99 -3.89 -22.56
CA LEU A 112 -11.22 -4.68 -22.66
C LEU A 112 -12.31 -3.93 -23.45
N LEU A 113 -12.50 -2.63 -23.20
CA LEU A 113 -13.45 -1.79 -23.92
C LEU A 113 -13.09 -1.66 -25.40
N MET A 114 -11.82 -1.43 -25.74
CA MET A 114 -11.36 -1.43 -27.14
C MET A 114 -11.57 -2.79 -27.81
N ALA A 115 -11.25 -3.89 -27.12
CA ALA A 115 -11.48 -5.23 -27.64
C ALA A 115 -12.98 -5.50 -27.88
N TRP A 116 -13.85 -4.98 -27.02
CA TRP A 116 -15.29 -5.07 -27.19
C TRP A 116 -15.78 -4.22 -28.38
N TRP A 117 -15.35 -2.95 -28.50
CA TRP A 117 -15.70 -2.07 -29.62
C TRP A 117 -15.26 -2.64 -30.97
N THR A 118 -14.02 -3.14 -31.06
CA THR A 118 -13.48 -3.70 -32.30
C THR A 118 -14.17 -5.01 -32.70
N ARG A 119 -14.65 -5.81 -31.75
CA ARG A 119 -15.49 -6.97 -32.05
C ARG A 119 -16.87 -6.54 -32.55
N ARG A 120 -17.49 -5.56 -31.89
CA ARG A 120 -18.81 -5.05 -32.26
C ARG A 120 -18.85 -4.42 -33.65
N ARG A 121 -17.76 -3.79 -34.11
CA ARG A 121 -17.66 -3.24 -35.48
C ARG A 121 -17.43 -4.28 -36.59
N ARG A 122 -17.08 -5.53 -36.24
CA ARG A 122 -16.84 -6.61 -37.23
C ARG A 122 -18.03 -7.56 -37.38
N VAL A 123 -19.07 -7.38 -36.56
CA VAL A 123 -20.38 -8.05 -36.65
C VAL A 123 -21.34 -7.06 -37.28
#